data_AF-D6NP23-F1
#
_entry.id   AF-D6NP23-F1
#
_cell.length_a   1.000
_cell.length_b   1.000
_cell.length_c   1.000
_cell.angle_alpha   90.00
_cell.angle_beta   90.00
_cell.angle_gamma   90.00
#
_symmetry.space_group_name_H-M   'P 1'
#
loop_
_entity.id
_entity.type
_entity.pdbx_description
1 polymer ?
#
loop_
_entity_poly.entity_id
_entity_poly.type
_entity_poly.pdbx_seq_one_letter_code
_entity_poly.pdbx_strand_id
1 'polypeptide(L)'
;LEQHFGDPRSEECIKISLESCKIKTGESYLEFCNRIQNIRSLLISKVNLSADEEVRNAKITIYNHTALNVFLYNLPENMVRIVRLKSPSTLEQALSIVLEEVNFHEQYQLRNRFLNNSTAPRSTPNVAGSSFTQNNITPPQKF
;
A
#
# COMPACT_ATOMS: atom_id res chain seq x y z
N LEU A 1 -0.88 -1.76 -47.94
CA LEU A 1 -1.88 -1.87 -46.86
C LEU A 1 -1.21 -2.59 -45.70
N GLU A 2 -0.50 -1.86 -44.84
CA GLU A 2 0.09 -2.43 -43.63
C GLU A 2 -1.01 -2.60 -42.58
N GLN A 3 -1.43 -3.84 -42.38
CA GLN A 3 -2.40 -4.21 -41.36
C GLN A 3 -1.65 -4.25 -40.02
N HIS A 4 -1.70 -3.16 -39.27
CA HIS A 4 -1.17 -3.13 -37.91
C HIS A 4 -1.96 -4.13 -37.04
N PHE A 5 -1.36 -5.27 -36.70
CA PHE A 5 -1.80 -6.20 -35.65
C PHE A 5 -1.60 -5.59 -34.24
N GLY A 6 -1.89 -4.30 -34.08
CA GLY A 6 -1.86 -3.59 -32.81
C GLY A 6 -3.28 -3.38 -32.30
N ASP A 7 -3.40 -3.12 -31.00
CA ASP A 7 -4.66 -2.73 -30.37
C ASP A 7 -5.37 -1.62 -31.21
N PRO A 8 -6.61 -1.84 -31.68
CA PRO A 8 -7.31 -0.90 -32.57
C PRO A 8 -7.75 0.37 -31.84
N ARG A 9 -7.66 0.43 -30.51
CA ARG A 9 -8.04 1.60 -29.73
C ARG A 9 -7.14 2.79 -30.04
N SER A 10 -7.74 3.98 -30.07
CA SER A 10 -7.02 5.24 -30.18
C SER A 10 -6.21 5.54 -28.90
N GLU A 11 -5.17 6.36 -29.03
CA GLU A 11 -4.37 6.85 -27.89
C GLU A 11 -5.26 7.44 -26.79
N GLU A 12 -6.25 8.26 -27.16
CA GLU A 12 -7.17 8.90 -26.21
C GLU A 12 -8.03 7.88 -25.47
N CYS A 13 -8.51 6.82 -26.13
CA CYS A 13 -9.29 5.77 -25.48
C CYS A 13 -8.47 5.03 -24.41
N ILE A 14 -7.19 4.76 -24.72
CA ILE A 14 -6.28 4.10 -23.78
C ILE A 14 -5.96 5.04 -22.61
N LYS A 15 -5.79 6.35 -22.87
CA LYS A 15 -5.56 7.37 -21.85
C LYS A 15 -6.75 7.49 -20.89
N ILE A 16 -7.97 7.55 -21.41
CA ILE A 16 -9.20 7.52 -20.60
C ILE A 16 -9.24 6.24 -19.75
N SER A 17 -8.83 5.10 -20.31
CA SER A 17 -8.76 3.83 -19.56
C SER A 17 -7.75 3.89 -18.40
N LEU A 18 -6.64 4.61 -18.57
CA LEU A 18 -5.66 4.83 -17.50
C LEU A 18 -6.25 5.71 -16.40
N GLU A 19 -6.85 6.84 -16.76
CA GLU A 19 -7.39 7.82 -15.81
C GLU A 19 -8.61 7.29 -15.03
N SER A 20 -9.42 6.44 -15.65
CA SER A 20 -10.58 5.80 -15.04
C SER A 20 -10.25 4.53 -14.25
N CYS A 21 -8.97 4.12 -14.22
CA CYS A 21 -8.55 2.92 -13.55
C CYS A 21 -8.74 3.04 -12.03
N LYS A 22 -9.45 2.07 -11.44
CA LYS A 22 -9.67 1.98 -10.00
C LYS A 22 -9.30 0.61 -9.47
N ILE A 23 -8.85 0.56 -8.23
CA ILE A 23 -8.62 -0.71 -7.53
C ILE A 23 -9.96 -1.44 -7.35
N LYS A 24 -9.99 -2.74 -7.63
CA LYS A 24 -11.18 -3.58 -7.50
C LYS A 24 -11.24 -4.21 -6.11
N THR A 25 -12.44 -4.54 -5.65
CA THR A 25 -12.63 -5.26 -4.39
C THR A 25 -11.90 -6.61 -4.44
N GLY A 26 -11.01 -6.85 -3.47
CA GLY A 26 -10.20 -8.07 -3.40
C GLY A 26 -8.94 -8.08 -4.29
N GLU A 27 -8.70 -7.02 -5.06
CA GLU A 27 -7.46 -6.85 -5.84
C GLU A 27 -6.32 -6.40 -4.92
N SER A 28 -5.16 -7.03 -5.05
CA SER A 28 -3.96 -6.61 -4.33
C SER A 28 -3.35 -5.35 -4.95
N TYR A 29 -2.57 -4.59 -4.18
CA TYR A 29 -1.86 -3.41 -4.69
C TYR A 29 -0.88 -3.76 -5.83
N LEU A 30 -0.28 -4.95 -5.79
CA LEU A 30 0.62 -5.45 -6.84
C LEU A 30 -0.16 -5.69 -8.15
N GLU A 31 -1.28 -6.38 -8.10
CA GLU A 31 -2.13 -6.63 -9.27
C GLU A 31 -2.66 -5.33 -9.88
N PHE A 32 -3.11 -4.42 -9.01
CA PHE A 32 -3.57 -3.10 -9.44
C PHE A 32 -2.46 -2.30 -10.12
N CYS A 33 -1.25 -2.27 -9.54
CA CYS A 33 -0.09 -1.62 -10.12
C CYS A 33 0.28 -2.23 -11.49
N ASN A 34 0.32 -3.56 -11.60
CA ASN A 34 0.58 -4.26 -12.86
C ASN A 34 -0.43 -3.89 -13.95
N ARG A 35 -1.71 -3.73 -13.60
CA ARG A 35 -2.76 -3.30 -14.53
C ARG A 35 -2.53 -1.87 -15.03
N ILE A 36 -2.14 -0.94 -14.14
CA ILE A 36 -1.74 0.42 -14.54
C ILE A 36 -0.52 0.37 -15.48
N GLN A 37 0.49 -0.42 -15.14
CA GLN A 37 1.69 -0.57 -15.97
C GLN A 37 1.37 -1.09 -17.37
N ASN A 38 0.48 -2.07 -17.49
CA ASN A 38 0.07 -2.61 -18.78
C ASN A 38 -0.60 -1.55 -19.66
N ILE A 39 -1.49 -0.73 -19.09
CA ILE A 39 -2.14 0.38 -19.83
C ILE A 39 -1.10 1.44 -20.22
N ARG A 40 -0.20 1.80 -19.30
CA ARG A 40 0.89 2.76 -19.55
C ARG A 40 1.82 2.28 -20.67
N SER A 41 2.21 1.02 -20.68
CA SER A 41 3.05 0.42 -21.73
C SER A 41 2.37 0.46 -23.09
N LEU A 42 1.05 0.25 -23.14
CA LEU A 42 0.28 0.37 -24.38
C LEU A 42 0.21 1.83 -24.90
N LEU A 43 0.10 2.80 -24.00
CA LEU A 43 0.21 4.22 -24.38
C LEU A 43 1.59 4.53 -24.95
N ILE A 44 2.65 4.13 -24.25
CA ILE A 44 4.03 4.38 -24.68
C ILE A 44 4.29 3.76 -26.06
N SER A 45 3.79 2.55 -26.32
CA SER A 45 3.96 1.91 -27.63
C SER A 45 3.27 2.68 -28.76
N LYS A 46 2.10 3.30 -28.50
CA LYS A 46 1.42 4.18 -29.46
C LYS A 46 2.19 5.49 -29.67
N VAL A 47 2.70 6.10 -28.61
CA VAL A 47 3.50 7.34 -28.72
C VAL A 47 4.80 7.10 -29.48
N ASN A 48 5.42 5.93 -29.33
CA ASN A 48 6.65 5.59 -30.03
C ASN A 48 6.49 5.54 -31.56
N LEU A 49 5.26 5.48 -32.08
CA LEU A 49 4.97 5.61 -33.52
C LEU A 49 4.99 7.07 -34.01
N SER A 50 5.04 8.05 -33.10
CA SER A 50 5.11 9.47 -33.45
C SER A 50 6.50 9.82 -33.98
N ALA A 51 6.53 10.57 -35.09
CA ALA A 51 7.77 11.01 -35.74
C ALA A 51 8.55 12.06 -34.91
N ASP A 52 7.81 12.90 -34.16
CA ASP A 52 8.39 13.96 -33.34
C ASP A 52 8.87 13.42 -31.98
N GLU A 53 10.17 13.56 -31.73
CA GLU A 53 10.83 13.10 -30.51
C GLU A 53 10.49 13.94 -29.28
N GLU A 54 10.37 15.26 -29.42
CA GLU A 54 10.06 16.15 -28.29
C GLU A 54 8.63 15.89 -27.81
N VAL A 55 7.68 15.79 -28.74
CA VAL A 55 6.29 15.45 -28.43
C VAL A 55 6.20 14.07 -27.80
N ARG A 56 6.97 13.09 -28.29
CA ARG A 56 7.04 11.75 -27.70
C ARG A 56 7.53 11.79 -26.26
N ASN A 57 8.63 12.47 -25.98
CA ASN A 57 9.20 12.56 -24.64
C ASN A 57 8.27 13.29 -23.65
N ALA A 58 7.60 14.34 -24.11
CA ALA A 58 6.58 15.04 -23.33
C ALA A 58 5.41 14.11 -22.97
N LYS A 59 4.88 13.36 -23.96
CA LYS A 59 3.78 12.41 -23.73
C LYS A 59 4.16 11.27 -22.78
N ILE A 60 5.36 10.69 -22.93
CA ILE A 60 5.85 9.64 -22.02
C ILE A 60 5.91 10.16 -20.59
N THR A 61 6.43 11.38 -20.39
CA THR A 61 6.49 12.03 -19.07
C THR A 61 5.10 12.19 -18.47
N ILE A 62 4.14 12.68 -19.25
CA ILE A 62 2.75 12.85 -18.82
C ILE A 62 2.16 11.51 -18.39
N TYR A 63 2.32 10.44 -19.18
CA TYR A 63 1.75 9.14 -18.85
C TYR A 63 2.38 8.47 -17.63
N ASN A 64 3.69 8.65 -17.43
CA ASN A 64 4.36 8.21 -16.21
C ASN A 64 3.79 8.90 -14.98
N HIS A 65 3.59 10.23 -15.05
CA HIS A 65 3.02 11.01 -13.96
C HIS A 65 1.54 10.66 -13.71
N THR A 66 0.74 10.50 -14.77
CA THR A 66 -0.66 10.08 -14.65
C THR A 66 -0.77 8.69 -14.04
N ALA A 67 0.06 7.73 -14.45
CA ALA A 67 0.06 6.38 -13.89
C ALA A 67 0.37 6.38 -12.39
N LEU A 68 1.37 7.15 -11.96
CA LEU A 68 1.68 7.33 -10.53
C LEU A 68 0.49 7.95 -9.78
N ASN A 69 -0.08 9.03 -10.30
CA ASN A 69 -1.19 9.71 -9.65
C ASN A 69 -2.44 8.81 -9.52
N VAL A 70 -2.79 8.10 -10.59
CA VAL A 70 -3.90 7.14 -10.57
C VAL A 70 -3.68 6.08 -9.49
N PHE A 71 -2.46 5.56 -9.34
CA PHE A 71 -2.14 4.62 -8.28
C PHE A 71 -2.36 5.25 -6.90
N LEU A 72 -1.79 6.43 -6.65
CA LEU A 72 -1.87 7.12 -5.36
C LEU A 72 -3.30 7.51 -4.96
N TYR A 73 -4.13 7.95 -5.91
CA TYR A 73 -5.53 8.33 -5.64
C TYR A 73 -6.42 7.15 -5.25
N ASN A 74 -6.01 5.93 -5.59
CA ASN A 74 -6.75 4.71 -5.26
C ASN A 74 -6.26 4.03 -3.98
N LEU A 75 -5.24 4.59 -3.31
CA LEU A 75 -4.78 4.09 -2.01
C LEU A 75 -5.68 4.60 -0.88
N PRO A 76 -5.84 3.82 0.20
CA PRO A 76 -6.51 4.31 1.40
C PRO A 76 -5.70 5.44 2.05
N GLU A 77 -6.38 6.32 2.80
CA GLU A 77 -5.82 7.58 3.29
C GLU A 77 -4.54 7.39 4.14
N ASN A 78 -4.53 6.38 5.00
CA ASN A 78 -3.36 6.06 5.82
C ASN A 78 -2.15 5.67 4.95
N MET A 79 -2.39 4.88 3.90
CA MET A 79 -1.33 4.41 3.00
C MET A 79 -0.81 5.55 2.12
N VAL A 80 -1.69 6.36 1.51
CA VAL A 80 -1.26 7.48 0.65
C VAL A 80 -0.43 8.50 1.44
N ARG A 81 -0.75 8.73 2.72
CA ARG A 81 0.03 9.62 3.59
C ARG A 81 1.47 9.14 3.76
N ILE A 82 1.65 7.85 4.03
CA ILE A 82 2.97 7.22 4.19
C ILE A 82 3.77 7.29 2.89
N VAL A 83 3.13 6.94 1.78
CA VAL A 83 3.76 6.98 0.47
C VAL A 83 4.17 8.41 0.10
N ARG A 84 3.30 9.40 0.30
CA ARG A 84 3.63 10.82 0.05
C ARG A 84 4.77 11.34 0.91
N LEU A 85 4.85 10.92 2.17
CA LEU A 85 5.97 11.30 3.06
C LEU A 85 7.31 10.83 2.49
N LYS A 86 7.35 9.65 1.87
CA LYS A 86 8.54 9.11 1.20
C LYS A 86 8.78 9.68 -0.22
N SER A 87 7.85 10.47 -0.75
CA SER A 87 7.98 11.21 -2.03
C SER A 87 8.48 10.36 -3.22
N PRO A 88 7.76 9.30 -3.63
CA PRO A 88 8.18 8.47 -4.76
C PRO A 88 8.13 9.27 -6.07
N SER A 89 9.12 9.05 -6.94
CA SER A 89 9.16 9.67 -8.27
C SER A 89 8.60 8.76 -9.36
N THR A 90 8.40 7.47 -9.08
CA THR A 90 7.87 6.50 -10.04
C THR A 90 6.79 5.61 -9.44
N LEU A 91 5.98 5.00 -10.31
CA LEU A 91 4.95 4.03 -9.92
C LEU A 91 5.54 2.84 -9.16
N GLU A 92 6.70 2.34 -9.61
CA GLU A 92 7.39 1.18 -9.05
C GLU A 92 7.93 1.49 -7.65
N GLN A 93 8.48 2.69 -7.44
CA GLN A 93 8.88 3.15 -6.11
C GLN A 93 7.69 3.27 -5.17
N ALA A 94 6.57 3.84 -5.64
CA ALA A 94 5.35 3.95 -4.86
C ALA A 94 4.84 2.56 -4.44
N LEU A 95 4.82 1.59 -5.36
CA LEU A 95 4.46 0.21 -5.05
C LEU A 95 5.41 -0.41 -4.01
N SER A 96 6.72 -0.23 -4.17
CA SER A 96 7.71 -0.77 -3.22
C SER A 96 7.43 -0.29 -1.79
N ILE A 97 7.09 0.99 -1.63
CA ILE A 97 6.75 1.57 -0.32
C ILE A 97 5.47 0.95 0.24
N VAL A 98 4.43 0.80 -0.59
CA VAL A 98 3.17 0.18 -0.17
C VAL A 98 3.39 -1.25 0.29
N LEU A 99 4.18 -2.05 -0.46
CA LEU A 99 4.46 -3.43 -0.10
C LEU A 99 5.29 -3.55 1.18
N GLU A 100 6.28 -2.66 1.36
CA GLU A 100 7.05 -2.54 2.60
C GLU A 100 6.13 -2.28 3.80
N GLU A 101 5.22 -1.32 3.69
CA GLU A 101 4.30 -0.95 4.76
C GLU A 101 3.31 -2.08 5.11
N VAL A 102 2.75 -2.75 4.10
CA VAL A 102 1.85 -3.90 4.31
C VAL A 102 2.58 -5.03 5.04
N ASN A 103 3.80 -5.35 4.61
CA ASN A 103 4.63 -6.38 5.24
C ASN A 103 5.01 -6.00 6.68
N PHE A 104 5.38 -4.73 6.93
CA PHE A 104 5.66 -4.24 8.27
C PHE A 104 4.45 -4.37 9.19
N HIS A 105 3.27 -3.99 8.71
CA HIS A 105 2.02 -4.09 9.45
C HIS A 105 1.69 -5.54 9.84
N GLU A 106 1.82 -6.48 8.90
CA GLU A 106 1.58 -7.89 9.15
C GLU A 106 2.53 -8.45 10.22
N GLN A 107 3.83 -8.17 10.09
CA GLN A 107 4.83 -8.60 11.06
C GLN A 107 4.59 -8.01 12.46
N TYR A 108 4.21 -6.74 12.54
CA TYR A 108 3.87 -6.08 13.79
C TYR A 108 2.67 -6.75 14.47
N GLN A 109 1.61 -7.04 13.71
CA GLN A 109 0.44 -7.74 14.22
C GLN A 109 0.76 -9.17 14.69
N LEU A 110 1.59 -9.91 13.95
CA LEU A 110 2.03 -11.25 14.35
C LEU A 110 2.78 -11.18 15.69
N ARG A 111 3.74 -10.27 15.82
CA ARG A 111 4.50 -10.09 17.07
C ARG A 111 3.60 -9.77 18.26
N ASN A 112 2.63 -8.88 18.08
CA ASN A 112 1.69 -8.51 19.14
C ASN A 112 0.81 -9.69 19.58
N ARG A 113 0.42 -10.56 18.63
CA ARG A 113 -0.31 -11.80 18.95
C ARG A 113 0.53 -12.76 19.82
N PHE A 114 1.81 -12.92 19.53
CA PHE A 114 2.71 -13.77 20.34
C PHE A 114 2.97 -13.19 21.74
N LEU A 115 3.14 -11.86 21.86
CA LEU A 115 3.33 -11.18 23.14
C LEU A 115 2.10 -11.30 24.04
N ASN A 116 0.90 -11.13 23.47
CA ASN A 116 -0.35 -11.21 24.22
C ASN A 116 -0.75 -12.65 24.61
N ASN A 117 -0.33 -13.66 23.86
CA ASN A 117 -0.50 -15.07 24.25
C ASN A 117 0.49 -15.53 25.33
N SER A 118 1.57 -14.78 25.58
CA SER A 118 2.58 -15.11 26.59
C SER A 118 2.20 -14.67 28.00
N THR A 119 1.09 -13.92 28.17
CA THR A 119 0.55 -13.50 29.47
C THR A 119 -0.64 -14.34 29.93
N ALA A 120 -0.75 -15.60 29.50
CA ALA A 120 -1.64 -16.54 30.18
C ALA A 120 -1.25 -16.58 31.68
N PRO A 121 -2.18 -16.31 32.61
CA PRO A 121 -1.86 -16.30 34.03
C PRO A 121 -1.33 -17.69 34.41
N ARG A 122 -0.07 -17.72 34.85
CA ARG A 122 0.55 -18.89 35.46
C ARG A 122 -0.37 -19.32 36.60
N SER A 123 -1.12 -20.40 36.40
CA SER A 123 -1.96 -20.97 37.43
C SER A 123 -1.06 -21.35 38.60
N THR A 124 -1.09 -20.50 39.64
CA THR A 124 -0.48 -20.83 40.93
C THR A 124 -1.18 -22.09 41.44
N PRO A 125 -0.43 -23.17 41.77
CA PRO A 125 -1.05 -24.36 42.32
C PRO A 125 -1.77 -23.98 43.62
N ASN A 126 -3.08 -24.23 43.63
CA ASN A 126 -3.98 -23.94 44.72
C ASN A 126 -3.62 -24.87 45.90
N VAL A 127 -2.77 -24.41 46.82
CA VAL A 127 -2.56 -25.07 48.11
C VAL A 127 -3.63 -24.56 49.04
N ALA A 128 -4.69 -25.35 49.19
CA ALA A 128 -5.71 -25.16 50.20
C ALA A 128 -5.07 -25.22 51.61
N GLY A 129 -5.28 -24.19 52.42
CA GLY A 129 -4.92 -24.26 53.83
C GLY A 129 -4.94 -22.94 54.59
N SER A 130 -5.95 -22.80 55.45
CA SER A 130 -6.00 -21.97 56.67
C SER A 130 -6.12 -20.44 56.55
N SER A 131 -7.32 -19.99 56.91
CA SER A 131 -7.73 -18.67 57.35
C SER A 131 -6.79 -18.07 58.41
N PHE A 132 -6.38 -16.81 58.26
CA PHE A 132 -6.02 -15.95 59.39
C PHE A 132 -6.37 -14.48 59.10
N THR A 133 -6.94 -13.86 60.12
CA THR A 133 -7.61 -12.56 60.19
C THR A 133 -6.69 -11.33 60.08
N GLN A 134 -7.18 -10.35 59.33
CA GLN A 134 -7.14 -8.89 59.49
C GLN A 134 -6.22 -8.30 60.59
N ASN A 135 -5.35 -7.35 60.22
CA ASN A 135 -4.97 -6.23 61.09
C ASN A 135 -4.59 -4.98 60.28
N ASN A 136 -5.29 -3.88 60.60
CA ASN A 136 -5.09 -2.52 60.11
C ASN A 136 -3.73 -1.95 60.56
N ILE A 137 -3.01 -1.27 59.67
CA ILE A 137 -1.88 -0.41 60.03
C ILE A 137 -2.08 0.96 59.38
N THR A 138 -2.31 1.96 60.23
CA THR A 138 -2.35 3.40 59.92
C THR A 138 -0.95 3.93 59.56
N PRO A 139 -0.81 4.90 58.64
CA PRO A 139 0.49 5.49 58.32
C PRO A 139 0.92 6.54 59.36
N PRO A 140 2.23 6.76 59.56
CA PRO A 140 2.74 7.70 60.57
C PRO A 140 2.68 9.15 60.12
N GLN A 141 2.39 10.05 61.07
CA GLN A 141 2.44 11.51 60.92
C GLN A 141 3.89 11.99 60.74
N LYS A 142 4.07 12.99 59.86
CA LYS A 142 5.32 13.74 59.70
C LYS A 142 5.31 14.96 60.62
N PHE A 143 6.47 15.24 61.22
CA PHE A 143 6.77 16.43 62.03
C PHE A 143 6.71 17.72 61.22
#